data_AF-A0A925DS85-F1
#
_entry.id   AF-A0A925DS85-F1
#
_cell.length_a   1.000
_cell.length_b   1.000
_cell.length_c   1.000
_cell.angle_alpha   90.00
_cell.angle_beta   90.00
_cell.angle_gamma   90.00
#
_symmetry.space_group_name_H-M   'P 1'
#
loop_
_entity.id
_entity.type
_entity.pdbx_description
1 polymer ?
#
loop_
_entity_poly.entity_id
_entity_poly.type
_entity_poly.pdbx_seq_one_letter_code
_entity_poly.pdbx_strand_id
1 'polypeptide(L)'
;MKAFSTPSKIFLLFTGSLFSLCFSLSEKETLLNVAGEKNINWSENFVLDWDDFKGTPDSISPYGSVIDAGLSRQYRTNKTDKKINKNAIHFFIKAYFNQANSWVKKNAAGEKLLKHEAKHFDLAEISARQLRKKISESDFTRANYNEVFSTLWKEAITSFKQTSAKYDEETEHSLEEKKQRKWAKKIEKELKETEAFSDTLIKVVFSAH
;
A
#
# COMPACT_ATOMS: atom_id res chain seq x y z
N MET A 1 -57.27 27.21 -45.83
CA MET A 1 -57.13 26.20 -46.90
C MET A 1 -56.21 25.09 -46.41
N LYS A 2 -56.72 23.85 -46.36
CA LYS A 2 -56.06 22.53 -46.12
C LYS A 2 -55.19 22.44 -44.83
N ALA A 3 -55.56 21.80 -43.71
CA ALA A 3 -56.26 20.54 -43.38
C ALA A 3 -55.53 19.24 -43.81
N PHE A 4 -55.49 18.30 -42.84
CA PHE A 4 -55.04 16.89 -42.83
C PHE A 4 -53.54 16.63 -42.56
N SER A 5 -53.11 15.71 -41.68
CA SER A 5 -53.78 14.85 -40.69
C SER A 5 -52.74 14.24 -39.73
N THR A 6 -53.10 14.11 -38.45
CA THR A 6 -52.48 13.30 -37.38
C THR A 6 -52.93 11.81 -37.50
N PRO A 7 -52.73 10.93 -36.49
CA PRO A 7 -51.53 10.43 -35.80
C PRO A 7 -51.47 8.87 -35.81
N SER A 8 -50.43 8.25 -35.24
CA SER A 8 -50.63 6.95 -34.58
C SER A 8 -49.68 6.68 -33.42
N LYS A 9 -50.33 6.27 -32.33
CA LYS A 9 -49.80 5.78 -31.07
C LYS A 9 -49.54 4.27 -31.22
N ILE A 10 -48.45 3.76 -30.64
CA ILE A 10 -48.47 2.42 -30.03
C ILE A 10 -47.79 2.51 -28.66
N PHE A 11 -48.61 2.30 -27.63
CA PHE A 11 -48.22 1.96 -26.28
C PHE A 11 -48.23 0.42 -26.22
N LEU A 12 -47.17 -0.21 -25.72
CA LEU A 12 -47.22 -1.59 -25.24
C LEU A 12 -46.29 -1.73 -24.03
N LEU A 13 -46.93 -1.83 -22.87
CA LEU A 13 -46.39 -2.27 -21.59
C LEU A 13 -46.43 -3.80 -21.54
N PHE A 14 -45.34 -4.46 -21.16
CA PHE A 14 -45.28 -5.81 -20.54
C PHE A 14 -43.94 -5.85 -19.77
N THR A 15 -43.92 -5.64 -18.45
CA THR A 15 -44.12 -6.59 -17.33
C THR A 15 -43.11 -7.73 -17.25
N GLY A 16 -42.58 -7.95 -16.04
CA GLY A 16 -41.87 -9.17 -15.62
C GLY A 16 -40.33 -9.03 -15.64
N SER A 17 -39.70 -8.67 -14.53
CA SER A 17 -39.27 -9.56 -13.44
C SER A 17 -37.86 -10.12 -13.65
N LEU A 18 -37.00 -9.81 -12.67
CA LEU A 18 -35.86 -10.58 -12.17
C LEU A 18 -35.13 -11.48 -13.19
N PHE A 19 -33.94 -11.04 -13.58
CA PHE A 19 -32.78 -11.86 -13.24
C PHE A 19 -31.66 -10.94 -12.79
N SER A 20 -31.48 -10.91 -11.47
CA SER A 20 -30.26 -10.49 -10.81
C SER A 20 -29.13 -11.33 -11.39
N LEU A 21 -28.44 -10.80 -12.41
CA LEU A 21 -27.08 -11.24 -12.67
C LEU A 21 -26.21 -10.50 -11.66
N CYS A 22 -26.28 -10.97 -10.42
CA CYS A 22 -25.14 -10.96 -9.52
C CYS A 22 -23.99 -11.61 -10.28
N PHE A 23 -23.26 -10.83 -11.07
CA PHE A 23 -21.85 -11.08 -11.21
C PHE A 23 -21.28 -10.67 -9.87
N SER A 24 -21.39 -11.58 -8.90
CA SER A 24 -20.48 -11.57 -7.77
C SER A 24 -19.10 -11.66 -8.41
N LEU A 25 -18.46 -10.51 -8.61
CA LEU A 25 -17.02 -10.47 -8.51
C LEU A 25 -16.74 -10.90 -7.08
N SER A 26 -16.67 -12.22 -6.92
CA SER A 26 -15.85 -12.84 -5.92
C SER A 26 -14.50 -12.15 -6.09
N GLU A 27 -14.21 -11.24 -5.16
CA GLU A 27 -12.87 -10.78 -4.88
C GLU A 27 -12.07 -12.05 -4.54
N LYS A 28 -11.63 -12.76 -5.58
CA LYS A 28 -10.45 -13.59 -5.48
C LYS A 28 -9.34 -12.59 -5.24
N GLU A 29 -9.06 -12.31 -3.97
CA GLU A 29 -7.78 -11.76 -3.55
C GLU A 29 -6.73 -12.66 -4.21
N THR A 30 -6.18 -12.17 -5.32
CA THR A 30 -5.14 -12.87 -6.07
C THR A 30 -3.92 -12.88 -5.17
N LEU A 31 -3.74 -13.97 -4.43
CA LEU A 31 -2.46 -14.36 -3.87
C LEU A 31 -1.55 -14.76 -5.04
N LEU A 32 -1.04 -13.77 -5.76
CA LEU A 32 0.07 -13.94 -6.68
C LEU A 32 1.34 -14.02 -5.84
N ASN A 33 1.71 -15.23 -5.44
CA ASN A 33 3.12 -15.57 -5.25
C ASN A 33 3.64 -15.99 -6.63
N VAL A 34 4.11 -15.02 -7.42
CA VAL A 34 4.90 -15.31 -8.60
C VAL A 34 6.28 -15.75 -8.11
N ALA A 35 6.60 -17.03 -8.34
CA ALA A 35 7.95 -17.55 -8.12
C ALA A 35 8.93 -16.77 -9.02
N GLY A 36 9.61 -15.77 -8.43
CA GLY A 36 10.49 -14.83 -9.12
C GLY A 36 10.50 -13.43 -8.49
N GLU A 37 9.46 -13.06 -7.75
CA GLU A 37 9.38 -11.78 -7.02
C GLU A 37 10.01 -11.91 -5.63
N LYS A 38 11.14 -11.22 -5.41
CA LYS A 38 11.77 -11.15 -4.09
C LYS A 38 11.48 -9.78 -3.48
N ASN A 39 10.50 -9.76 -2.56
CA ASN A 39 10.29 -8.62 -1.69
C ASN A 39 11.25 -8.69 -0.51
N ILE A 40 11.99 -7.60 -0.27
CA ILE A 40 12.76 -7.42 0.95
C ILE A 40 11.91 -6.61 1.91
N ASN A 41 11.70 -7.14 3.12
CA ASN A 41 11.00 -6.41 4.17
C ASN A 41 11.95 -5.44 4.87
N TRP A 42 11.42 -4.30 5.29
CA TRP A 42 12.21 -3.32 6.04
C TRP A 42 12.69 -3.92 7.35
N SER A 43 13.93 -3.62 7.71
CA SER A 43 14.47 -3.87 9.04
C SER A 43 15.56 -2.85 9.35
N GLU A 44 15.72 -2.52 10.63
CA GLU A 44 16.70 -1.53 11.08
C GLU A 44 18.16 -1.88 10.70
N ASN A 45 18.45 -3.18 10.56
CA ASN A 45 19.78 -3.69 10.21
C ASN A 45 19.99 -3.87 8.70
N PHE A 46 18.96 -3.65 7.88
CA PHE A 46 19.08 -3.81 6.44
C PHE A 46 19.66 -2.54 5.82
N VAL A 47 20.75 -2.70 5.07
CA VAL A 47 21.40 -1.62 4.33
C VAL A 47 21.11 -1.85 2.85
N LEU A 48 20.37 -0.93 2.24
CA LEU A 48 20.03 -0.97 0.83
C LEU A 48 21.28 -0.73 -0.03
N ASP A 49 21.51 -1.60 -1.00
CA ASP A 49 22.60 -1.46 -1.98
C ASP A 49 22.06 -1.53 -3.42
N TRP A 50 22.83 -1.04 -4.40
CA TRP A 50 22.47 -1.17 -5.81
C TRP A 50 22.36 -2.62 -6.27
N ASP A 51 23.08 -3.53 -5.63
CA ASP A 51 22.92 -4.97 -5.86
C ASP A 51 21.51 -5.46 -5.54
N ASP A 52 20.70 -4.72 -4.80
CA ASP A 52 19.32 -5.12 -4.55
C ASP A 52 18.33 -4.73 -5.66
N PHE A 53 18.72 -3.89 -6.61
CA PHE A 53 17.90 -3.40 -7.72
C PHE A 53 18.03 -4.37 -8.90
N LYS A 54 17.17 -5.38 -8.94
CA LYS A 54 17.23 -6.49 -9.91
C LYS A 54 16.34 -6.27 -11.13
N GLY A 55 15.56 -5.19 -11.17
CA GLY A 55 14.70 -4.84 -12.28
C GLY A 55 15.47 -4.34 -13.49
N THR A 56 14.87 -4.51 -14.67
CA THR A 56 15.40 -3.98 -15.93
C THR A 56 15.17 -2.48 -15.99
N PRO A 57 16.22 -1.64 -16.15
CA PRO A 57 16.05 -0.21 -16.25
C PRO A 57 15.20 0.19 -17.46
N ASP A 58 14.27 1.12 -17.24
CA ASP A 58 13.54 1.75 -18.33
C ASP A 58 14.45 2.80 -19.01
N SER A 59 14.85 2.51 -20.25
CA SER A 59 15.73 3.40 -21.03
C SER A 59 15.08 4.73 -21.38
N ILE A 60 13.76 4.81 -21.48
CA ILE A 60 13.04 6.03 -21.86
C ILE A 60 12.60 6.89 -20.66
N SER A 61 12.57 6.30 -19.46
CA SER A 61 12.27 7.04 -18.23
C SER A 61 13.23 8.22 -18.05
N PRO A 62 12.79 9.40 -17.59
CA PRO A 62 13.69 10.50 -17.27
C PRO A 62 14.51 10.26 -15.98
N TYR A 63 14.09 9.30 -15.16
CA TYR A 63 14.72 9.03 -13.86
C TYR A 63 15.97 8.15 -13.98
N GLY A 64 16.89 8.32 -13.04
CA GLY A 64 18.11 7.52 -12.93
C GLY A 64 17.88 6.13 -12.30
N SER A 65 16.89 6.04 -11.42
CA SER A 65 16.46 4.83 -10.72
C SER A 65 14.97 4.89 -10.39
N VAL A 66 14.43 3.74 -10.01
CA VAL A 66 13.13 3.60 -9.34
C VAL A 66 13.30 2.57 -8.24
N ILE A 67 12.81 2.88 -7.04
CA ILE A 67 12.53 1.89 -6.00
C ILE A 67 11.02 1.65 -5.90
N ASP A 68 10.61 0.38 -6.02
CA ASP A 68 9.22 -0.03 -5.80
C ASP A 68 9.03 -0.41 -4.33
N ALA A 69 8.92 0.60 -3.47
CA ALA A 69 8.65 0.45 -2.04
C ALA A 69 7.14 0.54 -1.74
N GLY A 70 6.68 -0.16 -0.71
CA GLY A 70 5.28 -0.15 -0.34
C GLY A 70 4.97 -0.88 0.98
N LEU A 71 3.68 -1.07 1.23
CA LEU A 71 3.18 -1.80 2.39
C LEU A 71 2.56 -3.11 1.94
N SER A 72 2.80 -4.18 2.69
CA SER A 72 2.09 -5.45 2.57
C SER A 72 1.22 -5.71 3.80
N ARG A 73 0.09 -6.38 3.59
CA ARG A 73 -0.84 -6.79 4.64
C ARG A 73 -1.17 -8.26 4.56
N GLN A 74 -1.30 -8.87 5.72
CA GLN A 74 -2.02 -10.13 5.90
C GLN A 74 -2.78 -10.06 7.22
N TYR A 75 -3.83 -10.86 7.38
CA TYR A 75 -4.43 -11.07 8.69
C TYR A 75 -4.80 -12.54 8.87
N ARG A 76 -4.84 -12.98 10.13
CA ARG A 76 -5.21 -14.34 10.51
C ARG A 76 -6.23 -14.30 11.64
N THR A 77 -7.17 -15.22 11.59
CA THR A 77 -8.18 -15.44 12.63
C THR A 77 -8.19 -16.91 13.01
N ASN A 78 -8.96 -17.31 14.03
CA ASN A 78 -9.13 -18.73 14.36
C ASN A 78 -9.67 -19.59 13.19
N LYS A 79 -10.28 -18.98 12.17
CA LYS A 79 -10.72 -19.69 10.96
C LYS A 79 -9.54 -20.15 10.11
N THR A 80 -8.49 -19.35 10.01
CA THR A 80 -7.31 -19.61 9.16
C THR A 80 -6.12 -20.17 9.95
N ASP A 81 -6.05 -19.93 11.26
CA ASP A 81 -5.03 -20.46 12.15
C ASP A 81 -5.63 -20.81 13.52
N LYS A 82 -5.73 -22.11 13.82
CA LYS A 82 -6.36 -22.61 15.05
C LYS A 82 -5.65 -22.20 16.34
N LYS A 83 -4.41 -21.71 16.25
CA LYS A 83 -3.66 -21.18 17.40
C LYS A 83 -4.15 -19.80 17.84
N ILE A 84 -4.88 -19.06 16.99
CA ILE A 84 -5.41 -17.74 17.32
C ILE A 84 -6.71 -17.89 18.12
N ASN A 85 -6.89 -17.07 19.16
CA ASN A 85 -8.13 -17.07 19.93
C ASN A 85 -9.34 -16.76 19.02
N LYS A 86 -10.46 -17.46 19.22
CA LYS A 86 -11.72 -17.25 18.48
C LYS A 86 -12.22 -15.80 18.51
N ASN A 87 -11.89 -15.05 19.57
CA ASN A 87 -12.21 -13.64 19.73
C ASN A 87 -11.05 -12.70 19.38
N ALA A 88 -10.09 -13.14 18.57
CA ALA A 88 -8.95 -12.33 18.17
C ALA A 88 -8.69 -12.37 16.66
N ILE A 89 -8.00 -11.33 16.20
CA ILE A 89 -7.43 -11.20 14.86
C ILE A 89 -5.98 -10.75 14.98
N HIS A 90 -5.10 -11.37 14.22
CA HIS A 90 -3.69 -11.01 14.13
C HIS A 90 -3.44 -10.35 12.78
N PHE A 91 -3.07 -9.08 12.77
CA PHE A 91 -2.65 -8.36 11.56
C PHE A 91 -1.13 -8.46 11.41
N PHE A 92 -0.67 -8.61 10.18
CA PHE A 92 0.74 -8.59 9.80
C PHE A 92 0.93 -7.47 8.78
N ILE A 93 1.57 -6.38 9.22
CA ILE A 93 1.79 -5.19 8.40
C ILE A 93 3.29 -4.99 8.27
N LYS A 94 3.79 -4.95 7.04
CA LYS A 94 5.22 -4.79 6.76
C LYS A 94 5.43 -3.73 5.69
N ALA A 95 6.48 -2.93 5.83
CA ALA A 95 7.07 -2.25 4.70
C ALA A 95 7.94 -3.20 3.90
N TYR A 96 7.91 -3.10 2.59
CA TYR A 96 8.74 -3.87 1.68
C TYR A 96 9.25 -2.98 0.54
N PHE A 97 10.28 -3.44 -0.15
CA PHE A 97 10.50 -3.05 -1.54
C PHE A 97 10.66 -4.28 -2.43
N ASN A 98 10.24 -4.15 -3.68
CA ASN A 98 10.28 -5.22 -4.67
C ASN A 98 11.55 -5.10 -5.52
N GLN A 99 12.46 -6.06 -5.35
CA GLN A 99 13.73 -6.07 -6.08
C GLN A 99 13.56 -6.15 -7.60
N ALA A 100 12.55 -6.88 -8.07
CA ALA A 100 12.31 -7.10 -9.50
C ALA A 100 11.70 -5.88 -10.21
N ASN A 101 10.99 -5.03 -9.47
CA ASN A 101 10.43 -3.78 -9.99
C ASN A 101 11.32 -2.56 -9.71
N SER A 102 12.37 -2.72 -8.90
CA SER A 102 13.33 -1.67 -8.60
C SER A 102 14.54 -1.77 -9.53
N TRP A 103 14.91 -0.67 -10.17
CA TRP A 103 15.98 -0.64 -11.17
C TRP A 103 16.82 0.63 -11.08
N VAL A 104 18.04 0.59 -11.61
CA VAL A 104 18.95 1.74 -11.71
C VAL A 104 19.69 1.72 -13.05
N LYS A 105 19.81 2.88 -13.70
CA LYS A 105 20.65 3.03 -14.89
C LYS A 105 22.12 3.05 -14.48
N LYS A 106 22.95 2.32 -15.23
CA LYS A 106 24.38 2.16 -14.93
C LYS A 106 25.12 3.48 -14.72
N ASN A 107 24.78 4.53 -15.48
CA ASN A 107 25.40 5.85 -15.38
C ASN A 107 24.82 6.74 -14.26
N ALA A 108 23.71 6.34 -13.63
CA ALA A 108 23.08 7.07 -12.53
C ALA A 108 23.38 6.44 -11.16
N ALA A 109 23.87 5.19 -11.12
CA ALA A 109 24.22 4.49 -9.89
C ALA A 109 25.30 5.25 -9.11
N GLY A 110 24.89 5.90 -8.03
CA GLY A 110 25.76 6.71 -7.18
C GLY A 110 25.20 6.83 -5.76
N GLU A 111 26.08 7.11 -4.80
CA GLU A 111 25.75 7.10 -3.36
C GLU A 111 24.62 8.08 -3.00
N LYS A 112 24.62 9.27 -3.61
CA LYS A 112 23.58 10.29 -3.38
C LYS A 112 22.19 9.81 -3.75
N LEU A 113 22.08 9.15 -4.91
CA LEU A 113 20.81 8.61 -5.41
C LEU A 113 20.41 7.36 -4.60
N LEU A 114 21.36 6.50 -4.21
CA LEU A 114 21.07 5.35 -3.36
C LEU A 114 20.50 5.79 -2.01
N LYS A 115 21.09 6.82 -1.41
CA LYS A 115 20.58 7.45 -0.19
C LYS A 115 19.20 8.07 -0.37
N HIS A 116 18.83 8.50 -1.57
CA HIS A 116 17.49 9.00 -1.89
C HIS A 116 16.49 7.83 -1.91
N GLU A 117 16.78 6.79 -2.67
CA GLU A 117 15.92 5.61 -2.77
C GLU A 117 15.73 4.90 -1.42
N ALA A 118 16.78 4.83 -0.60
CA ALA A 118 16.68 4.28 0.75
C ALA A 118 15.64 5.03 1.63
N LYS A 119 15.45 6.34 1.43
CA LYS A 119 14.47 7.10 2.20
C LYS A 119 13.03 6.79 1.80
N HIS A 120 12.77 6.41 0.56
CA HIS A 120 11.43 5.90 0.17
C HIS A 120 11.09 4.61 0.92
N PHE A 121 12.08 3.74 1.15
CA PHE A 121 11.86 2.52 1.94
C PHE A 121 11.59 2.84 3.43
N ASP A 122 12.31 3.80 4.00
CA ASP A 122 12.05 4.28 5.37
C ASP A 122 10.66 4.94 5.50
N LEU A 123 10.22 5.71 4.50
CA LEU A 123 8.89 6.32 4.48
C LEU A 123 7.77 5.26 4.40
N ALA A 124 8.01 4.15 3.71
CA ALA A 124 7.10 3.00 3.72
C ALA A 124 6.99 2.41 5.12
N GLU A 125 8.11 2.26 5.85
CA GLU A 125 8.12 1.78 7.24
C GLU A 125 7.40 2.74 8.18
N ILE A 126 7.65 4.05 8.09
CA ILE A 126 6.93 5.04 8.90
C ILE A 126 5.41 4.92 8.68
N SER A 127 4.98 4.81 7.43
CA SER A 127 3.56 4.63 7.10
C SER A 127 3.01 3.30 7.63
N ALA A 128 3.81 2.23 7.61
CA ALA A 128 3.46 0.95 8.23
C ALA A 128 3.34 1.06 9.76
N ARG A 129 4.25 1.75 10.45
CA ARG A 129 4.20 1.98 11.90
C ARG A 129 2.97 2.80 12.29
N GLN A 130 2.65 3.84 11.52
CA GLN A 130 1.44 4.64 11.72
C GLN A 130 0.16 3.81 11.55
N LEU A 131 0.11 2.92 10.56
CA LEU A 131 -1.01 1.98 10.40
C LEU A 131 -1.11 1.03 11.58
N ARG A 132 0.01 0.46 12.04
CA ARG A 132 0.06 -0.45 13.19
C ARG A 132 -0.47 0.23 14.46
N LYS A 133 -0.07 1.47 14.70
CA LYS A 133 -0.61 2.32 15.77
C LYS A 133 -2.13 2.45 15.65
N LYS A 134 -2.63 2.90 14.49
CA LYS A 134 -4.09 3.05 14.28
C LYS A 134 -4.86 1.76 14.50
N ILE A 135 -4.34 0.62 14.04
CA ILE A 135 -4.95 -0.70 14.28
C ILE A 135 -5.00 -1.00 15.78
N SER A 136 -3.91 -0.75 16.51
CA SER A 136 -3.86 -1.02 17.96
C SER A 136 -4.81 -0.15 18.78
N GLU A 137 -5.19 1.03 18.26
CA GLU A 137 -6.06 2.00 18.91
C GLU A 137 -7.53 1.90 18.44
N SER A 138 -7.81 1.11 17.41
CA SER A 138 -9.15 1.00 16.82
C SER A 138 -9.99 -0.06 17.53
N ASP A 139 -11.30 0.20 17.59
CA ASP A 139 -12.26 -0.77 18.13
C ASP A 139 -12.71 -1.77 17.07
N PHE A 140 -12.18 -2.98 17.16
CA PHE A 140 -12.50 -4.07 16.27
C PHE A 140 -13.56 -4.99 16.88
N THR A 141 -14.58 -5.29 16.08
CA THR A 141 -15.59 -6.31 16.35
C THR A 141 -15.56 -7.38 15.28
N ARG A 142 -16.20 -8.51 15.53
CA ARG A 142 -16.35 -9.56 14.51
C ARG A 142 -17.13 -9.07 13.28
N ALA A 143 -18.00 -8.08 13.44
CA ALA A 143 -18.83 -7.54 12.38
C ALA A 143 -18.10 -6.48 11.54
N ASN A 144 -17.24 -5.65 12.15
CA ASN A 144 -16.68 -4.47 11.49
C ASN A 144 -15.23 -4.63 10.99
N TYR A 145 -14.51 -5.70 11.38
CA TYR A 145 -13.05 -5.70 11.23
C TYR A 145 -12.55 -5.54 9.80
N ASN A 146 -13.25 -6.11 8.82
CA ASN A 146 -12.91 -5.97 7.41
C ASN A 146 -13.05 -4.52 6.93
N GLU A 147 -14.14 -3.85 7.32
CA GLU A 147 -14.43 -2.47 6.92
C GLU A 147 -13.43 -1.51 7.56
N VAL A 148 -13.27 -1.57 8.89
CA VAL A 148 -12.34 -0.74 9.64
C VAL A 148 -10.91 -0.91 9.10
N PHE A 149 -10.46 -2.15 8.94
CA PHE A 149 -9.12 -2.40 8.42
C PHE A 149 -8.92 -1.92 6.98
N SER A 150 -9.93 -2.08 6.11
CA SER A 150 -9.87 -1.58 4.72
C SER A 150 -9.73 -0.06 4.66
N THR A 151 -10.45 0.67 5.52
CA THR A 151 -10.33 2.13 5.63
C THR A 151 -8.94 2.54 6.10
N LEU A 152 -8.46 1.97 7.21
CA LEU A 152 -7.13 2.26 7.75
C LEU A 152 -6.03 1.94 6.74
N TRP A 153 -6.17 0.85 5.99
CA TRP A 153 -5.22 0.49 4.94
C TRP A 153 -5.17 1.53 3.82
N LYS A 154 -6.34 1.95 3.31
CA LYS A 154 -6.41 2.97 2.25
C LYS A 154 -5.78 4.28 2.68
N GLU A 155 -6.01 4.70 3.93
CA GLU A 155 -5.36 5.86 4.51
C GLU A 155 -3.84 5.71 4.55
N ALA A 156 -3.33 4.55 4.98
CA ALA A 156 -1.89 4.30 5.07
C ALA A 156 -1.21 4.33 3.70
N ILE A 157 -1.80 3.67 2.69
CA ILE A 157 -1.28 3.71 1.32
C ILE A 157 -1.32 5.12 0.73
N THR A 158 -2.38 5.88 1.02
CA THR A 158 -2.51 7.27 0.57
C THR A 158 -1.44 8.15 1.22
N SER A 159 -1.24 8.02 2.53
CA SER A 159 -0.21 8.74 3.29
C SER A 159 1.19 8.45 2.76
N PHE A 160 1.51 7.17 2.51
CA PHE A 160 2.79 6.77 1.94
C PHE A 160 3.03 7.41 0.56
N LYS A 161 2.05 7.33 -0.34
CA LYS A 161 2.16 7.92 -1.69
C LYS A 161 2.34 9.44 -1.63
N GLN A 162 1.55 10.13 -0.81
CA GLN A 162 1.63 11.59 -0.67
C GLN A 162 2.98 12.02 -0.08
N THR A 163 3.47 11.31 0.94
CA THR A 163 4.74 11.66 1.60
C THR A 163 5.93 11.39 0.71
N SER A 164 5.91 10.27 -0.03
CA SER A 164 6.97 9.92 -0.99
C SER A 164 7.02 10.91 -2.16
N ALA A 165 5.86 11.26 -2.74
CA ALA A 165 5.79 12.27 -3.80
C ALA A 165 6.29 13.65 -3.32
N LYS A 166 5.92 14.05 -2.09
CA LYS A 166 6.41 15.28 -1.48
C LYS A 166 7.92 15.25 -1.23
N TYR A 167 8.46 14.10 -0.84
CA TYR A 167 9.90 13.93 -0.66
C TYR A 167 10.64 14.08 -2.00
N ASP A 168 10.16 13.45 -3.06
CA ASP A 168 10.70 13.59 -4.42
C ASP A 168 10.66 15.04 -4.90
N GLU A 169 9.51 15.70 -4.79
CA GLU A 169 9.32 17.10 -5.18
C GLU A 169 10.26 18.02 -4.40
N GLU A 170 10.25 17.93 -3.07
CA GLU A 170 11.04 18.86 -2.26
C GLU A 170 12.54 18.67 -2.50
N THR A 171 13.00 17.45 -2.68
CA THR A 171 14.43 17.17 -2.91
C THR A 171 14.85 17.26 -4.39
N GLU A 172 13.92 17.61 -5.29
CA GLU A 172 14.16 17.62 -6.74
C GLU A 172 14.78 16.29 -7.19
N HIS A 173 14.15 15.16 -6.84
CA HIS A 173 14.63 13.80 -7.15
C HIS A 173 16.11 13.60 -6.79
N SER A 174 16.46 13.88 -5.54
CA SER A 174 17.81 13.93 -4.96
C SER A 174 18.66 15.17 -5.29
N LEU A 175 18.34 15.98 -6.30
CA LEU A 175 19.23 17.08 -6.73
C LEU A 175 19.50 18.12 -5.61
N GLU A 176 18.51 18.41 -4.77
CA GLU A 176 18.59 19.35 -3.63
C GLU A 176 19.12 18.71 -2.33
N GLU A 177 20.43 18.52 -2.24
CA GLU A 177 21.09 17.78 -1.14
C GLU A 177 20.78 18.34 0.26
N LYS A 178 20.67 19.67 0.40
CA LYS A 178 20.34 20.31 1.70
C LYS A 178 18.96 19.88 2.18
N LYS A 179 17.98 19.78 1.27
CA LYS A 179 16.62 19.34 1.59
C LYS A 179 16.59 17.83 1.84
N GLN A 180 17.36 17.05 1.10
CA GLN A 180 17.52 15.61 1.35
C GLN A 180 18.07 15.32 2.76
N ARG A 181 19.08 16.07 3.22
CA ARG A 181 19.58 15.97 4.60
C ARG A 181 18.54 16.38 5.64
N LYS A 182 17.70 17.38 5.35
CA LYS A 182 16.60 17.79 6.24
C LYS A 182 15.56 16.67 6.35
N TRP A 183 15.19 16.05 5.24
CA TRP A 183 14.29 14.90 5.21
C TRP A 183 14.87 13.69 5.94
N ALA A 184 16.16 13.38 5.75
CA ALA A 184 16.81 12.28 6.45
C ALA A 184 16.68 12.42 7.98
N LYS A 185 16.93 13.62 8.53
CA LYS A 185 16.76 13.90 9.97
C LYS A 185 15.30 13.79 10.42
N LYS A 186 14.35 14.24 9.58
CA LYS A 186 12.92 14.12 9.86
C LYS A 186 12.49 12.65 9.92
N ILE A 187 12.90 11.85 8.93
CA ILE A 187 12.61 10.42 8.84
C ILE A 187 13.20 9.67 10.04
N GLU A 188 14.47 9.93 10.38
CA GLU A 188 15.11 9.31 11.55
C GLU A 188 14.35 9.63 12.85
N LYS A 189 13.93 10.88 13.01
CA LYS A 189 13.11 11.30 14.15
C LYS A 189 11.77 10.57 14.17
N GLU A 190 11.06 10.49 13.04
CA GLU A 190 9.75 9.83 12.97
C GLU A 190 9.84 8.32 13.19
N LEU A 191 10.87 7.65 12.68
CA LEU A 191 11.14 6.24 12.99
C LEU A 191 11.28 6.05 14.52
N LYS A 192 12.10 6.89 15.17
CA LYS A 192 12.29 6.84 16.62
C LYS A 192 11.01 7.15 17.41
N GLU A 193 10.22 8.14 16.99
CA GLU A 193 8.95 8.49 17.65
C GLU A 193 7.89 7.39 17.50
N THR A 194 7.99 6.57 16.46
CA THR A 194 7.07 5.46 16.18
C THR A 194 7.63 4.09 16.55
N GLU A 195 8.76 4.04 17.27
CA GLU A 195 9.47 2.81 17.64
C GLU A 195 8.61 1.81 18.42
N ALA A 196 7.68 2.29 19.24
CA ALA A 196 6.73 1.44 19.97
C ALA A 196 5.83 0.57 19.04
N PHE A 197 5.78 0.91 17.75
CA PHE A 197 4.99 0.22 16.73
C PHE A 197 5.86 -0.50 15.69
N SER A 198 7.12 -0.83 16.02
CA SER A 198 8.07 -1.52 15.12
C SER A 198 7.83 -3.03 14.96
N ASP A 199 7.05 -3.67 15.84
CA ASP A 199 6.60 -5.06 15.63
C ASP A 199 5.61 -5.13 14.47
N THR A 200 5.87 -6.00 13.49
CA THR A 200 5.02 -6.19 12.31
C THR A 200 3.72 -6.93 12.62
N LEU A 201 3.63 -7.59 13.78
CA LEU A 201 2.45 -8.31 14.24
C LEU A 201 1.64 -7.47 15.25
N ILE A 202 0.37 -7.24 14.95
CA ILE A 202 -0.60 -6.61 15.84
C ILE A 202 -1.64 -7.64 16.23
N LYS A 203 -1.75 -7.93 17.53
CA LYS A 203 -2.76 -8.83 18.08
C LYS A 203 -3.91 -8.00 18.63
N VAL A 204 -5.08 -8.13 18.03
CA VAL A 204 -6.29 -7.44 18.45
C VAL A 204 -7.29 -8.45 18.97
N VAL A 205 -7.84 -8.19 20.15
CA VAL A 205 -8.97 -8.93 20.71
C VAL A 205 -10.24 -8.14 20.38
N PHE A 206 -11.26 -8.81 19.84
CA PHE A 206 -12.52 -8.17 19.54
C PHE A 206 -13.17 -7.65 20.82
N SER A 207 -13.70 -6.42 20.78
CA SER A 207 -14.52 -5.90 21.86
C SER A 207 -15.83 -6.67 21.98
N ALA A 208 -16.34 -6.76 23.21
CA ALA A 208 -17.65 -7.35 23.47
C ALA A 208 -18.73 -6.38 22.99
N HIS A 209 -19.57 -6.84 22.06
CA HIS A 209 -20.83 -6.22 21.70
C HIS A 209 -21.93 -7.27 21.87
#